data_AF-A0A8T7BMT2-F1
#
_entry.id   AF-A0A8T7BMT2-F1
#
_cell.length_a   1.000
_cell.length_b   1.000
_cell.length_c   1.000
_cell.angle_alpha   90.00
_cell.angle_beta   90.00
_cell.angle_gamma   90.00
#
_symmetry.space_group_name_H-M   'P 1'
#
loop_
_entity.id
_entity.type
_entity.pdbx_description
1 polymer ?
#
loop_
_entity_poly.entity_id
_entity_poly.type
_entity_poly.pdbx_seq_one_letter_code
_entity_poly.pdbx_strand_id
1 'polypeptide(L)'
;MHSKHAKTTRSQSHYHGDDWRNIEGTFYGLGWRVFDYANQENFVHHGGWVQGMRAEMIFNTELQLGMVFLTNSETRLAGDVVPMFLQLFSKIILKTEG
;
A
#
# COMPACT_ATOMS: atom_id res chain seq x y z
N MET A 1 -8.18 -24.70 -12.28
CA MET A 1 -8.27 -23.24 -12.46
C MET A 1 -6.94 -22.66 -11.96
N HIS A 2 -6.04 -22.24 -12.85
CA HIS A 2 -4.73 -21.69 -12.45
C HIS A 2 -4.95 -20.31 -11.79
N SER A 3 -4.75 -20.18 -10.48
CA SER A 3 -4.92 -18.88 -9.80
C SER A 3 -3.76 -17.95 -10.18
N LYS A 4 -4.07 -16.77 -10.73
CA LYS A 4 -3.08 -15.74 -11.10
C LYS A 4 -2.45 -15.02 -9.88
N HIS A 5 -2.74 -15.48 -8.67
CA HIS A 5 -2.38 -14.80 -7.42
C HIS A 5 -1.52 -15.73 -6.57
N ALA A 6 -0.33 -15.26 -6.19
CA ALA A 6 0.48 -15.91 -5.17
C ALA A 6 0.12 -15.28 -3.82
N LYS A 7 -0.39 -16.09 -2.89
CA LYS A 7 -0.61 -15.66 -1.51
C LYS A 7 0.77 -15.45 -0.87
N THR A 8 1.11 -14.20 -0.57
CA THR A 8 2.37 -13.87 0.10
C THR A 8 2.14 -13.92 1.60
N THR A 9 3.03 -14.55 2.36
CA THR A 9 2.94 -14.49 3.83
C THR A 9 3.33 -13.08 4.32
N ARG A 10 2.90 -12.70 5.54
CA ARG A 10 3.26 -11.40 6.16
C ARG A 10 4.77 -11.13 6.11
N SER A 11 5.62 -12.17 6.21
CA SER A 11 7.08 -12.05 6.15
C SER A 11 7.64 -11.80 4.75
N GLN A 12 6.86 -12.01 3.68
CA GLN A 12 7.26 -11.77 2.29
C GLN A 12 6.75 -10.42 1.76
N SER A 13 5.92 -9.72 2.53
CA SER A 13 5.12 -8.60 2.05
C SER A 13 5.87 -7.26 1.97
N HIS A 14 7.13 -7.19 2.44
CA HIS A 14 7.90 -5.93 2.62
C HIS A 14 7.24 -4.89 3.55
N TYR A 15 6.07 -5.21 4.14
CA TYR A 15 5.33 -4.36 5.07
C TYR A 15 5.71 -4.73 6.51
N HIS A 16 6.72 -4.07 7.03
CA HIS A 16 7.21 -4.23 8.40
C HIS A 16 7.08 -2.93 9.18
N GLY A 17 6.90 -3.03 10.50
CA GLY A 17 6.80 -1.87 11.39
C GLY A 17 5.37 -1.51 11.79
N ASP A 18 5.28 -0.53 12.69
CA ASP A 18 4.03 -0.11 13.32
C ASP A 18 3.03 0.49 12.33
N ASP A 19 3.55 1.06 11.24
CA ASP A 19 2.75 1.73 10.23
C ASP A 19 1.85 0.79 9.41
N TRP A 20 2.16 -0.51 9.43
CA TRP A 20 1.42 -1.57 8.73
C TRP A 20 0.68 -2.51 9.68
N ARG A 21 0.43 -2.11 10.93
CA ARG A 21 -0.21 -2.96 11.95
C ARG A 21 -1.58 -3.52 11.51
N ASN A 22 -2.31 -2.79 10.69
CA ASN A 22 -3.67 -3.14 10.25
C ASN A 22 -3.72 -3.77 8.84
N ILE A 23 -2.59 -4.31 8.36
CA ILE A 23 -2.54 -5.00 7.07
C ILE A 23 -3.00 -6.45 7.20
N GLU A 24 -3.91 -6.85 6.32
CA GLU A 24 -4.41 -8.22 6.21
C GLU A 24 -4.46 -8.64 4.73
N GLY A 25 -4.78 -9.91 4.47
CA GLY A 25 -5.07 -10.38 3.11
C GLY A 25 -4.01 -10.06 2.05
N THR A 26 -2.73 -10.34 2.29
CA THR A 26 -1.65 -9.96 1.34
C THR A 26 -1.50 -10.93 0.16
N PHE A 27 -1.56 -10.39 -1.06
CA PHE A 27 -1.36 -11.12 -2.32
C PHE A 27 -0.42 -10.35 -3.27
N TYR A 28 0.11 -11.05 -4.27
CA TYR A 28 0.83 -10.43 -5.38
C TYR A 28 0.25 -10.89 -6.73
N GLY A 29 0.05 -9.94 -7.64
CA GLY A 29 -0.48 -10.21 -8.98
C GLY A 29 -0.16 -9.11 -9.98
N LEU A 30 0.25 -9.47 -11.20
CA LEU A 30 0.48 -8.56 -12.33
C LEU A 30 1.40 -7.35 -12.03
N GLY A 31 2.36 -7.49 -11.10
CA GLY A 31 3.26 -6.41 -10.70
C GLY A 31 2.81 -5.58 -9.50
N TRP A 32 1.66 -5.91 -8.91
CA TRP A 32 1.06 -5.19 -7.78
C TRP A 32 1.05 -6.03 -6.52
N ARG A 33 1.32 -5.39 -5.39
CA ARG A 33 0.97 -5.91 -4.06
C ARG A 33 -0.49 -5.57 -3.82
N VAL A 34 -1.27 -6.55 -3.38
CA VAL A 34 -2.68 -6.38 -3.02
C VAL A 34 -2.82 -6.69 -1.54
N PHE A 35 -3.55 -5.87 -0.78
CA PHE A 35 -3.78 -6.08 0.64
C PHE A 35 -5.05 -5.40 1.12
N ASP A 36 -5.53 -5.85 2.27
CA ASP A 36 -6.59 -5.20 3.01
C ASP A 36 -5.97 -4.33 4.10
N TYR A 37 -6.58 -3.17 4.39
CA TYR A 37 -6.10 -2.24 5.38
C TYR A 37 -7.25 -1.60 6.16
N ALA A 38 -7.21 -1.68 7.49
CA ALA A 38 -8.19 -1.05 8.37
C ALA A 38 -9.67 -1.37 7.98
N ASN A 39 -9.98 -2.66 7.82
CA ASN A 39 -11.29 -3.19 7.38
C ASN A 39 -11.73 -2.78 5.97
N GLN A 40 -10.85 -2.18 5.17
CA GLN A 40 -11.10 -1.85 3.77
C GLN A 40 -10.32 -2.80 2.88
N GLU A 41 -11.01 -3.42 1.94
CA GLU A 41 -10.45 -4.49 1.09
C GLU A 41 -9.78 -3.94 -0.17
N ASN A 42 -8.89 -4.75 -0.76
CA ASN A 42 -8.43 -4.60 -2.15
C ASN A 42 -7.62 -3.32 -2.47
N PHE A 43 -6.76 -2.86 -1.56
CA PHE A 43 -5.74 -1.88 -1.93
C PHE A 43 -4.73 -2.51 -2.89
N VAL A 44 -4.35 -1.77 -3.93
CA VAL A 44 -3.26 -2.16 -4.83
C VAL A 44 -2.12 -1.16 -4.71
N HIS A 45 -0.91 -1.66 -4.44
CA HIS A 45 0.29 -0.86 -4.21
C HIS A 45 1.45 -1.35 -5.09
N HIS A 46 2.13 -0.42 -5.73
CA HIS A 46 3.39 -0.64 -6.40
C HIS A 46 4.42 0.44 -6.03
N GLY A 47 5.67 0.02 -5.94
CA GLY A 47 6.79 0.88 -5.61
C GLY A 47 7.97 0.52 -6.50
N GLY A 48 8.74 1.52 -6.89
CA GLY A 48 9.87 1.40 -7.80
C GLY A 48 11.08 2.16 -7.28
N TRP A 49 12.25 1.55 -7.45
CA TRP A 49 13.53 2.21 -7.25
C TRP A 49 14.43 1.92 -8.44
N VAL A 50 14.99 3.00 -8.99
CA VAL A 50 16.15 2.97 -9.87
C VAL A 50 17.14 4.01 -9.36
N GLN A 51 18.40 3.92 -9.73
CA GLN A 51 19.44 4.82 -9.21
C GLN A 51 19.03 6.29 -9.31
N GLY A 52 18.95 6.97 -8.17
CA GLY A 52 18.57 8.38 -8.07
C GLY A 52 17.06 8.67 -8.20
N MET A 53 16.19 7.68 -8.34
CA MET A 53 14.74 7.88 -8.46
C MET A 53 13.94 6.91 -7.60
N ARG A 54 12.87 7.40 -6.97
CA ARG A 54 11.87 6.59 -6.27
C ARG A 54 10.48 6.90 -6.78
N ALA A 55 9.64 5.88 -6.83
CA ALA A 55 8.23 5.99 -7.13
C ALA A 55 7.43 5.10 -6.17
N GLU A 56 6.29 5.59 -5.72
CA GLU A 56 5.34 4.83 -4.90
C GLU A 56 3.93 5.18 -5.35
N MET A 57 3.04 4.20 -5.42
CA MET A 57 1.65 4.42 -5.84
C MET A 57 0.71 3.42 -5.18
N ILE A 58 -0.45 3.91 -4.75
CA ILE A 58 -1.50 3.10 -4.13
C ILE A 58 -2.87 3.53 -4.63
N PHE A 59 -3.75 2.56 -4.87
CA PHE A 59 -5.12 2.80 -5.33
C PHE A 59 -6.12 1.89 -4.61
N ASN A 60 -7.35 2.36 -4.50
CA ASN A 60 -8.52 1.57 -4.13
C ASN A 60 -9.75 2.09 -4.92
N THR A 61 -10.33 1.23 -5.75
CA THR A 61 -11.44 1.61 -6.64
C THR A 61 -12.76 1.82 -5.90
N GLU A 62 -13.06 1.00 -4.89
CA GLU A 62 -14.31 1.12 -4.12
C GLU A 62 -14.34 2.42 -3.32
N LEU A 63 -13.19 2.79 -2.76
CA LEU A 63 -13.02 4.03 -2.01
C LEU A 63 -12.80 5.27 -2.89
N GLN A 64 -12.69 5.09 -4.23
CA GLN A 64 -12.29 6.16 -5.17
C GLN A 64 -11.03 6.91 -4.70
N LEU A 65 -10.05 6.15 -4.18
CA LEU A 65 -8.86 6.66 -3.52
C LEU A 65 -7.61 6.33 -4.34
N GLY A 66 -6.69 7.30 -4.47
CA GLY A 66 -5.41 7.08 -5.13
C GLY A 66 -4.34 8.08 -4.71
N MET A 67 -3.09 7.62 -4.67
CA MET A 67 -1.91 8.45 -4.44
C MET A 67 -0.77 7.97 -5.35
N VAL A 68 -0.06 8.92 -5.96
CA VAL A 68 1.20 8.68 -6.65
C VAL A 68 2.24 9.66 -6.11
N PHE A 69 3.40 9.13 -5.74
CA PHE A 69 4.55 9.89 -5.28
C PHE A 69 5.74 9.58 -6.19
N LEU A 70 6.35 10.63 -6.75
CA LEU A 70 7.53 10.54 -7.61
C LEU A 70 8.61 11.47 -7.07
N THR A 71 9.84 10.99 -7.03
CA THR A 71 10.98 11.80 -6.60
C THR A 71 12.26 11.39 -7.33
N ASN A 72 13.10 12.37 -7.59
CA ASN A 72 14.46 12.20 -8.11
C ASN A 72 15.51 12.16 -6.98
N SER A 73 15.10 11.67 -5.82
CA SER A 73 15.96 11.48 -4.66
C SER A 73 15.71 10.11 -4.04
N GLU A 74 16.77 9.47 -3.57
CA GLU A 74 16.69 8.22 -2.79
C GLU A 74 16.31 8.49 -1.33
N THR A 75 15.26 9.29 -1.15
CA THR A 75 14.79 9.72 0.16
C THR A 75 14.12 8.58 0.90
N ARG A 76 14.32 8.53 2.23
CA ARG A 76 13.59 7.63 3.13
C ARG A 76 12.08 7.87 3.09
N LEU A 77 11.66 9.10 2.77
CA LEU A 77 10.26 9.48 2.63
C LEU A 77 9.49 8.56 1.67
N ALA A 78 10.15 8.00 0.64
CA ALA A 78 9.52 7.05 -0.26
C ALA A 78 8.99 5.80 0.49
N GLY A 79 9.67 5.31 1.53
CA GLY A 79 9.16 4.21 2.35
C GLY A 79 7.95 4.60 3.21
N ASP A 80 7.84 5.88 3.56
CA ASP A 80 6.90 6.36 4.59
C ASP A 80 5.59 6.92 3.97
N VAL A 81 5.61 7.40 2.73
CA VAL A 81 4.48 8.10 2.11
C VAL A 81 3.20 7.27 2.02
N VAL A 82 3.30 5.99 1.64
CA VAL A 82 2.12 5.12 1.54
C VAL A 82 1.50 4.85 2.91
N PRO A 83 2.26 4.41 3.94
CA PRO A 83 1.68 4.25 5.27
C PRO A 83 1.13 5.54 5.87
N MET A 84 1.80 6.68 5.68
CA MET A 84 1.28 7.98 6.12
C MET A 84 -0.06 8.32 5.45
N PHE A 85 -0.16 8.13 4.14
CA PHE A 85 -1.38 8.35 3.38
C PHE A 85 -2.54 7.49 3.89
N LEU A 86 -2.30 6.20 4.12
CA LEU A 86 -3.29 5.28 4.68
C LEU A 86 -3.73 5.68 6.09
N GLN A 87 -2.79 6.06 6.97
CA GLN A 87 -3.11 6.54 8.31
C GLN A 87 -3.94 7.83 8.31
N LEU A 88 -3.64 8.76 7.42
CA LEU A 88 -4.41 10.00 7.24
C LEU A 88 -5.82 9.68 6.75
N PHE A 89 -5.95 8.81 5.75
CA PHE A 89 -7.24 8.36 5.24
C PHE A 89 -8.09 7.71 6.35
N SER A 90 -7.54 6.75 7.10
CA SER A 90 -8.27 6.08 8.19
C SER A 90 -8.74 7.07 9.25
N LYS A 91 -7.94 8.08 9.60
CA LYS A 91 -8.35 9.12 10.57
C LYS A 91 -9.53 9.96 10.07
N ILE A 92 -9.65 10.17 8.77
CA ILE A 92 -10.76 10.92 8.17
C ILE A 92 -12.03 10.07 8.20
N ILE A 93 -11.97 8.83 7.71
CA ILE A 93 -13.14 7.93 7.68
C ILE A 93 -13.64 7.62 9.09
N LEU A 94 -12.75 7.27 10.03
CA LEU A 94 -13.13 6.96 11.42
C LEU A 94 -13.77 8.15 12.17
N LYS A 95 -13.52 9.40 11.73
CA LYS A 95 -14.18 10.59 12.28
C LYS A 95 -15.56 10.87 11.68
N THR A 96 -15.88 10.26 10.54
CA THR A 96 -17.13 10.54 9.81
C THR A 96 -18.24 9.55 10.18
N GLU A 97 -17.91 8.44 10.84
CA GLU A 97 -18.85 7.42 11.31
C GLU A 97 -19.14 7.49 12.83
N GLY A 98 -18.76 8.59 13.50
CA GLY A 98 -18.96 8.81 14.95
C GLY A 98 -19.80 10.04 15.27
#